data_AF-A0AAP2CGI7-F1
#
_entry.id   AF-A0AAP2CGI7-F1
#
_cell.length_a   1.000
_cell.length_b   1.000
_cell.length_c   1.000
_cell.angle_alpha   90.00
_cell.angle_beta   90.00
_cell.angle_gamma   90.00
#
_symmetry.space_group_name_H-M   'P 1'
#
loop_
_entity.id
_entity.type
_entity.pdbx_description
1 polymer ?
#
loop_
_entity_poly.entity_id
_entity_poly.type
_entity_poly.pdbx_seq_one_letter_code
_entity_poly.pdbx_strand_id
1 'polypeptide(L)'
;MTKLNFTYFLVSLFCLLLAFCSSPQEEHQDSEEQTESLANQPKYEQILHMGIQKMPRWIEHWQMQGREFDKMAFKMHRQTEYEVFEWPEEYGMNSDYPLKAHQFVHPEDKGIVDLYDYKIDLDADGRVGFNPDSEVAYFRANGMKERLLFMGPMGIFEDAVWVTGSHLLVAGHVQEGEYFLPRIWLIIPDEHRYVEFHHPFSTTKYQSEQYLRKKLSNLNFPQ
;
A
#
# COMPACT_ATOMS: atom_id res chain seq x y z
N MET A 1 40.54 37.60 50.12
CA MET A 1 40.00 38.25 48.90
C MET A 1 40.32 37.41 47.65
N THR A 2 39.84 36.16 47.58
CA THR A 2 40.15 35.23 46.47
C THR A 2 38.93 34.50 45.91
N LYS A 3 37.74 34.66 46.51
CA LYS A 3 36.51 33.97 46.07
C LYS A 3 35.80 34.64 44.90
N LEU A 4 36.07 35.92 44.61
CA LEU A 4 35.34 36.66 43.57
C LEU A 4 35.81 36.28 42.16
N ASN A 5 37.08 35.92 41.98
CA ASN A 5 37.64 35.59 40.65
C ASN A 5 37.26 34.19 40.16
N PHE A 6 36.91 33.28 41.08
CA PHE A 6 36.56 31.90 40.72
C PHE A 6 35.16 31.81 40.10
N THR A 7 34.22 32.63 40.57
CA THR A 7 32.85 32.66 40.03
C THR A 7 32.81 33.23 38.60
N TYR A 8 33.60 34.27 38.31
CA TYR A 8 33.71 34.80 36.94
C TYR A 8 34.36 33.81 35.97
N PHE A 9 35.33 33.03 36.44
CA PHE A 9 35.94 31.96 35.65
C PHE A 9 34.94 30.85 35.32
N LEU A 10 34.13 30.41 36.31
CA LEU A 10 33.09 29.39 36.10
C LEU A 10 31.96 29.87 35.17
N VAL A 11 31.53 31.13 35.28
CA VAL A 11 30.50 31.70 34.39
C VAL A 11 31.04 31.87 32.97
N SER A 12 32.30 32.29 32.80
CA SER A 12 32.95 32.37 31.48
C SER A 12 33.11 30.99 30.83
N LEU A 13 33.43 29.95 31.60
CA LEU A 13 33.55 28.58 31.10
C LEU A 13 32.19 27.99 30.71
N PHE A 14 31.12 28.32 31.44
CA PHE A 14 29.77 27.89 31.12
C PHE A 14 29.22 28.56 29.84
N CYS A 15 29.52 29.84 29.62
CA CYS A 15 29.13 30.53 28.37
C CYS A 15 29.89 29.99 27.14
N LEU A 16 31.13 29.52 27.30
CA LEU A 16 31.89 28.89 26.21
C LEU A 16 31.35 27.50 25.82
N LEU A 17 30.77 26.76 26.77
CA LEU A 17 30.18 25.44 26.51
C LEU A 17 28.85 25.53 25.74
N LEU A 18 28.12 26.65 25.85
CA LEU A 18 26.89 26.87 25.09
C LEU A 18 27.15 27.32 23.64
N ALA A 19 28.34 27.80 23.32
CA ALA A 19 28.71 28.24 21.97
C ALA A 19 29.16 27.08 21.05
N PHE A 20 29.34 25.87 21.58
CA PHE A 20 29.73 24.68 20.80
C PHE A 20 28.58 23.70 20.53
N CYS A 21 27.34 24.11 20.80
CA CYS A 21 26.16 23.36 20.35
C CYS A 21 25.72 23.84 18.96
N SER A 22 26.65 23.82 18.00
CA SER A 22 26.29 23.77 16.59
C SER A 22 25.91 22.32 16.31
N SER A 23 24.61 22.01 16.45
CA SER A 23 24.04 20.81 15.84
C SER A 23 24.57 20.77 14.41
N PRO A 24 25.19 19.68 13.96
CA PRO A 24 25.21 19.43 12.53
C PRO A 24 23.75 19.46 12.13
N GLN A 25 23.37 20.49 11.38
CA GLN A 25 22.19 20.43 10.57
C GLN A 25 22.51 19.26 9.64
N GLU A 26 22.00 18.09 9.98
CA GLU A 26 21.82 17.04 9.00
C GLU A 26 21.01 17.73 7.91
N GLU A 27 21.72 18.17 6.88
CA GLU A 27 21.16 18.17 5.54
C GLU A 27 20.56 16.77 5.43
N HIS A 28 19.24 16.71 5.59
CA HIS A 28 18.46 15.77 4.83
C HIS A 28 18.98 15.95 3.40
N GLN A 29 19.93 15.09 3.04
CA GLN A 29 19.93 14.45 1.74
C GLN A 29 18.52 13.89 1.60
N ASP A 30 17.60 14.76 1.17
CA ASP A 30 16.66 14.38 0.13
C ASP A 30 17.54 13.66 -0.87
N SER A 31 17.49 12.34 -0.77
CA SER A 31 17.96 11.48 -1.83
C SER A 31 17.33 12.10 -3.06
N GLU A 32 18.17 12.59 -3.97
CA GLU A 32 17.77 12.86 -5.33
C GLU A 32 17.16 11.55 -5.81
N GLU A 33 15.85 11.39 -5.57
CA GLU A 33 15.01 10.46 -6.28
C GLU A 33 15.28 10.82 -7.72
N GLN A 34 16.04 9.93 -8.36
CA GLN A 34 16.33 9.96 -9.76
C GLN A 34 15.04 10.32 -10.45
N THR A 35 14.98 11.56 -10.92
CA THR A 35 13.93 12.02 -11.79
C THR A 35 14.18 11.33 -13.11
N GLU A 36 13.89 10.03 -13.17
CA GLU A 36 13.69 9.31 -14.41
C GLU A 36 12.55 10.02 -15.13
N SER A 37 12.97 10.96 -15.97
CA SER A 37 12.28 11.50 -17.12
C SER A 37 10.77 11.26 -17.13
N LEU A 38 10.03 12.34 -16.87
CA LEU A 38 8.57 12.52 -17.06
C LEU A 38 8.05 12.09 -18.46
N ALA A 39 8.91 11.64 -19.39
CA ALA A 39 8.55 11.14 -20.70
C ALA A 39 7.64 9.89 -20.70
N ASN A 40 7.60 9.13 -19.59
CA ASN A 40 6.73 7.95 -19.46
C ASN A 40 5.37 8.21 -18.76
N GLN A 41 5.13 9.43 -18.25
CA GLN A 41 3.88 9.78 -17.56
C GLN A 41 2.58 9.50 -18.35
N PRO A 42 2.47 9.83 -19.65
CA PRO A 42 1.22 9.62 -20.38
C PRO A 42 0.84 8.13 -20.52
N LYS A 43 1.81 7.21 -20.35
CA LYS A 43 1.55 5.76 -20.45
C LYS A 43 0.81 5.24 -19.22
N TYR A 44 1.20 5.65 -18.02
CA TYR A 44 0.60 5.10 -16.79
C TYR A 44 -0.79 5.65 -16.50
N GLU A 45 -1.08 6.91 -16.80
CA GLU A 45 -2.44 7.46 -16.64
C GLU A 45 -3.45 6.74 -17.52
N GLN A 46 -3.07 6.38 -18.75
CA GLN A 46 -3.92 5.60 -19.65
C GLN A 46 -4.19 4.20 -19.09
N ILE A 47 -3.15 3.51 -18.62
CA ILE A 47 -3.27 2.18 -18.00
C ILE A 47 -4.13 2.25 -16.72
N LEU A 48 -3.94 3.28 -15.89
CA LEU A 48 -4.76 3.53 -14.71
C LEU A 48 -6.24 3.65 -15.09
N HIS A 49 -6.58 4.50 -16.07
CA HIS A 49 -7.97 4.67 -16.49
C HIS A 49 -8.58 3.38 -17.04
N MET A 50 -7.82 2.59 -17.81
CA MET A 50 -8.26 1.27 -18.25
C MET A 50 -8.52 0.33 -17.09
N GLY A 51 -7.65 0.32 -16.07
CA GLY A 51 -7.83 -0.52 -14.88
C GLY A 51 -9.03 -0.09 -14.03
N ILE A 52 -9.21 1.21 -13.81
CA ILE A 52 -10.37 1.78 -13.11
C ILE A 52 -11.70 1.37 -13.78
N GLN A 53 -11.74 1.34 -15.12
CA GLN A 53 -12.93 0.87 -15.86
C GLN A 53 -13.25 -0.61 -15.60
N LYS A 54 -12.25 -1.44 -15.27
CA LYS A 54 -12.44 -2.86 -14.93
C LYS A 54 -12.80 -3.10 -13.47
N MET A 55 -12.83 -2.06 -12.61
CA MET A 55 -13.11 -2.18 -11.18
C MET A 55 -14.39 -1.43 -10.75
N PRO A 56 -15.54 -1.62 -11.43
CA PRO A 56 -16.74 -0.81 -11.18
C PRO A 56 -17.25 -0.95 -9.75
N ARG A 57 -17.19 -2.15 -9.15
CA ARG A 57 -17.66 -2.39 -7.78
C ARG A 57 -16.88 -1.59 -6.73
N TRP A 58 -15.57 -1.50 -6.88
CA TRP A 58 -14.71 -0.74 -5.98
C TRP A 58 -14.93 0.77 -6.14
N ILE A 59 -15.07 1.23 -7.38
CA ILE A 59 -15.38 2.65 -7.67
C ILE A 59 -16.75 3.05 -7.13
N GLU A 60 -17.79 2.26 -7.39
CA GLU A 60 -19.14 2.49 -6.86
C GLU A 60 -19.14 2.53 -5.33
N HIS A 61 -18.35 1.66 -4.70
CA HIS A 61 -18.21 1.63 -3.25
C HIS A 61 -17.66 2.93 -2.67
N TRP A 62 -16.59 3.48 -3.26
CA TRP A 62 -16.02 4.77 -2.83
C TRP A 62 -16.90 5.97 -3.19
N GLN A 63 -17.60 5.93 -4.33
CA GLN A 63 -18.60 6.95 -4.68
C GLN A 63 -19.75 7.05 -3.66
N MET A 64 -20.13 5.94 -3.04
CA MET A 64 -21.15 5.94 -1.98
C MET A 64 -20.66 6.57 -0.67
N GLN A 65 -19.34 6.68 -0.45
CA GLN A 65 -18.79 7.27 0.78
C GLN A 65 -18.85 8.80 0.77
N GLY A 66 -18.94 9.43 -0.41
CA GLY A 66 -19.07 10.88 -0.51
C GLY A 66 -19.18 11.38 -1.95
N ARG A 67 -19.93 12.48 -2.14
CA ARG A 67 -20.20 13.08 -3.47
C ARG A 67 -18.96 13.67 -4.14
N GLU A 68 -17.90 13.92 -3.37
CA GLU A 68 -16.65 14.51 -3.83
C GLU A 68 -15.68 13.47 -4.42
N PHE A 69 -15.99 12.18 -4.31
CA PHE A 69 -15.18 11.15 -4.95
C PHE A 69 -15.39 11.16 -6.47
N ASP A 70 -14.33 11.47 -7.21
CA ASP A 70 -14.29 11.42 -8.67
C ASP A 70 -13.25 10.38 -9.12
N LYS A 71 -13.71 9.30 -9.75
CA LYS A 71 -12.85 8.23 -10.24
C LYS A 71 -11.72 8.68 -11.16
N MET A 72 -11.79 9.88 -11.75
CA MET A 72 -10.74 10.44 -12.61
C MET A 72 -9.73 11.34 -11.86
N ALA A 73 -9.91 11.55 -10.56
CA ALA A 73 -9.09 12.47 -9.75
C ALA A 73 -7.83 11.81 -9.16
N PHE A 74 -7.58 10.53 -9.42
CA PHE A 74 -6.32 9.89 -9.05
C PHE A 74 -5.13 10.56 -9.77
N LYS A 75 -4.06 10.85 -9.02
CA LYS A 75 -2.82 11.42 -9.55
C LYS A 75 -1.63 10.57 -9.12
N MET A 76 -0.68 10.41 -10.03
CA MET A 76 0.57 9.75 -9.72
C MET A 76 1.24 10.48 -8.55
N HIS A 77 1.60 9.73 -7.52
CA HIS A 77 2.28 10.24 -6.34
C HIS A 77 3.76 9.92 -6.38
N ARG A 78 4.10 8.64 -6.55
CA ARG A 78 5.49 8.16 -6.60
C ARG A 78 5.62 6.87 -7.41
N GLN A 79 6.84 6.59 -7.85
CA GLN A 79 7.26 5.30 -8.37
C GLN A 79 8.26 4.69 -7.40
N THR A 80 8.14 3.38 -7.14
CA THR A 80 8.99 2.69 -6.17
C THR A 80 9.41 1.35 -6.73
N GLU A 81 10.72 1.09 -6.73
CA GLU A 81 11.28 -0.24 -6.93
C GLU A 81 11.18 -1.01 -5.61
N TYR A 82 10.86 -2.30 -5.68
CA TYR A 82 10.77 -3.16 -4.52
C TYR A 82 11.76 -4.32 -4.63
N GLU A 83 12.24 -4.79 -3.48
CA GLU A 83 13.11 -5.94 -3.43
C GLU A 83 12.33 -7.22 -3.74
N VAL A 84 12.90 -8.06 -4.61
CA VAL A 84 12.29 -9.35 -4.95
C VAL A 84 12.39 -10.29 -3.76
N PHE A 85 11.26 -10.50 -3.10
CA PHE A 85 11.13 -11.48 -2.04
C PHE A 85 10.30 -12.67 -2.56
N GLU A 86 11.01 -13.71 -3.00
CA GLU A 86 10.45 -14.90 -3.62
C GLU A 86 10.88 -16.16 -2.86
N TRP A 87 9.94 -17.07 -2.61
CA TRP A 87 10.24 -18.36 -1.96
C TRP A 87 9.37 -19.49 -2.54
N PRO A 88 9.84 -20.75 -2.46
CA PRO A 88 9.04 -21.89 -2.87
C PRO A 88 7.81 -22.01 -1.96
N GLU A 89 6.63 -21.94 -2.55
CA GLU A 89 5.36 -22.16 -1.86
C GLU A 89 4.39 -22.77 -2.87
N GLU A 90 4.01 -24.03 -2.65
CA GLU A 90 2.98 -24.64 -3.46
C GLU A 90 1.67 -23.89 -3.23
N TYR A 91 1.05 -23.49 -4.32
CA TYR A 91 -0.26 -22.86 -4.27
C TYR A 91 -1.30 -23.89 -3.80
N GLY A 92 -1.61 -23.87 -2.50
CA GLY A 92 -2.31 -24.93 -1.79
C GLY A 92 -3.84 -24.80 -1.72
N MET A 93 -4.44 -23.78 -2.35
CA MET A 93 -5.89 -23.61 -2.27
C MET A 93 -6.61 -24.56 -3.21
N ASN A 94 -7.23 -25.57 -2.62
CA ASN A 94 -8.14 -26.47 -3.31
C ASN A 94 -9.36 -25.72 -3.88
N SER A 95 -10.13 -26.39 -4.75
CA SER A 95 -11.35 -25.82 -5.36
C SER A 95 -12.38 -25.37 -4.34
N ASP A 96 -12.33 -25.94 -3.14
CA ASP A 96 -13.32 -25.75 -2.08
C ASP A 96 -12.91 -24.62 -1.12
N TYR A 97 -11.72 -24.03 -1.29
CA TYR A 97 -11.24 -22.96 -0.43
C TYR A 97 -12.08 -21.69 -0.65
N PRO A 98 -12.65 -21.08 0.41
CA PRO A 98 -13.63 -19.99 0.27
C PRO A 98 -13.12 -18.76 -0.49
N LEU A 99 -11.81 -18.48 -0.43
CA LEU A 99 -11.20 -17.32 -1.09
C LEU A 99 -10.78 -17.60 -2.54
N LYS A 100 -10.84 -18.86 -3.00
CA LYS A 100 -10.39 -19.27 -4.34
C LYS A 100 -11.08 -18.47 -5.46
N ALA A 101 -12.37 -18.20 -5.30
CA ALA A 101 -13.18 -17.47 -6.28
C ALA A 101 -12.82 -15.96 -6.38
N HIS A 102 -12.02 -15.45 -5.45
CA HIS A 102 -11.69 -14.02 -5.37
C HIS A 102 -10.29 -13.70 -5.88
N GLN A 103 -9.58 -14.68 -6.42
CA GLN A 103 -8.24 -14.50 -6.93
C GLN A 103 -8.17 -13.95 -8.34
N PHE A 104 -7.01 -13.41 -8.67
CA PHE A 104 -6.78 -12.68 -9.92
C PHE A 104 -5.81 -13.47 -10.80
N VAL A 105 -6.38 -14.31 -11.67
CA VAL A 105 -5.62 -15.14 -12.62
C VAL A 105 -4.91 -14.23 -13.63
N HIS A 106 -3.63 -14.48 -13.86
CA HIS A 106 -2.87 -13.79 -14.90
C HIS A 106 -3.48 -14.06 -16.28
N PRO A 107 -3.66 -13.06 -17.17
CA PRO A 107 -4.32 -13.23 -18.47
C PRO A 107 -3.57 -14.13 -19.48
N GLU A 108 -2.39 -14.62 -19.11
CA GLU A 108 -1.50 -15.46 -19.92
C GLU A 108 -1.11 -16.74 -19.15
N ASP A 109 -1.88 -17.10 -18.12
CA ASP A 109 -1.68 -18.28 -17.28
C ASP A 109 -0.28 -18.38 -16.62
N LYS A 110 0.37 -17.23 -16.39
CA LYS A 110 1.68 -17.15 -15.72
C LYS A 110 1.64 -17.29 -14.19
N GLY A 111 0.44 -17.33 -13.62
CA GLY A 111 0.24 -17.46 -12.19
C GLY A 111 -1.07 -16.84 -11.71
N ILE A 112 -1.19 -16.68 -10.41
CA ILE A 112 -2.38 -16.17 -9.73
C ILE A 112 -1.95 -15.16 -8.67
N VAL A 113 -2.63 -14.01 -8.63
CA VAL A 113 -2.48 -13.02 -7.57
C VAL A 113 -3.55 -13.22 -6.51
N ASP A 114 -3.14 -13.09 -5.26
CA ASP A 114 -4.00 -13.15 -4.08
C ASP A 114 -3.76 -11.94 -3.17
N LEU A 115 -4.83 -11.38 -2.62
CA LEU A 115 -4.80 -10.24 -1.69
C LEU A 115 -5.35 -10.61 -0.30
N TYR A 116 -5.94 -11.79 -0.19
CA TYR A 116 -6.91 -12.12 0.85
C TYR A 116 -6.39 -13.18 1.80
N ASP A 117 -5.58 -14.12 1.34
CA ASP A 117 -5.08 -15.24 2.13
C ASP A 117 -4.28 -14.78 3.36
N TYR A 118 -3.45 -13.75 3.19
CA TYR A 118 -2.71 -13.17 4.30
C TYR A 118 -3.61 -12.27 5.18
N LYS A 119 -4.60 -11.60 4.58
CA LYS A 119 -5.45 -10.61 5.26
C LYS A 119 -6.57 -11.25 6.08
N ILE A 120 -7.09 -12.40 5.63
CA ILE A 120 -8.29 -13.04 6.14
C ILE A 120 -7.89 -14.35 6.79
N ASP A 121 -8.10 -14.41 8.10
CA ASP A 121 -7.92 -15.64 8.87
C ASP A 121 -9.28 -16.32 9.02
N LEU A 122 -9.35 -17.61 8.70
CA LEU A 122 -10.57 -18.40 8.86
C LEU A 122 -10.35 -19.40 9.99
N ASP A 123 -11.11 -19.25 11.07
CA ASP A 123 -11.04 -20.21 12.18
C ASP A 123 -11.70 -21.55 11.80
N ALA A 124 -11.58 -22.54 12.69
CA ALA A 124 -12.15 -23.88 12.47
C ALA A 124 -13.67 -23.89 12.30
N ASP A 125 -14.38 -22.87 12.80
CA ASP A 125 -15.82 -22.68 12.67
C ASP A 125 -16.18 -21.84 11.42
N GLY A 126 -15.17 -21.47 10.62
CA GLY A 126 -15.31 -20.65 9.42
C GLY A 126 -15.57 -19.17 9.68
N ARG A 127 -15.32 -18.68 10.91
CA ARG A 127 -15.45 -17.27 11.24
C ARG A 127 -14.24 -16.50 10.74
N VAL A 128 -14.50 -15.29 10.26
CA VAL A 128 -13.47 -14.41 9.70
C VAL A 128 -12.81 -13.59 10.81
N GLY A 129 -11.50 -13.75 10.93
CA GLY A 129 -10.58 -12.79 11.54
C GLY A 129 -9.85 -11.97 10.48
N PHE A 130 -9.26 -10.86 10.90
CA PHE A 130 -8.41 -10.04 10.04
C PHE A 130 -7.01 -9.95 10.61
N ASN A 131 -6.03 -10.24 9.76
CA ASN A 131 -4.66 -9.85 10.01
C ASN A 131 -4.59 -8.31 9.98
N PRO A 132 -3.92 -7.65 10.93
CA PRO A 132 -3.75 -6.20 10.85
C PRO A 132 -3.07 -5.78 9.54
N ASP A 133 -2.07 -6.53 9.10
CA ASP A 133 -1.29 -6.23 7.91
C ASP A 133 -1.97 -6.77 6.63
N SER A 134 -1.49 -6.32 5.46
CA SER A 134 -2.00 -6.74 4.15
C SER A 134 -0.86 -7.05 3.19
N GLU A 135 -1.06 -8.04 2.32
CA GLU A 135 -0.08 -8.50 1.34
C GLU A 135 -0.72 -8.64 -0.05
N VAL A 136 0.06 -8.31 -1.09
CA VAL A 136 -0.22 -8.72 -2.46
C VAL A 136 0.76 -9.84 -2.81
N ALA A 137 0.26 -11.07 -2.86
CA ALA A 137 1.06 -12.25 -3.18
C ALA A 137 0.84 -12.65 -4.64
N TYR A 138 1.91 -12.99 -5.35
CA TYR A 138 1.87 -13.55 -6.69
C TYR A 138 2.42 -14.97 -6.70
N PHE A 139 1.54 -15.94 -6.86
CA PHE A 139 1.89 -17.35 -7.03
C PHE A 139 2.18 -17.60 -8.49
N ARG A 140 3.47 -17.62 -8.84
CA ARG A 140 3.96 -17.85 -10.20
C ARG A 140 3.75 -19.31 -10.61
N ALA A 141 3.55 -19.55 -11.90
CA ALA A 141 3.35 -20.89 -12.46
C ALA A 141 4.56 -21.83 -12.27
N ASN A 142 5.73 -21.30 -11.93
CA ASN A 142 6.94 -22.07 -11.60
C ASN A 142 6.93 -22.63 -10.15
N GLY A 143 5.86 -22.43 -9.38
CA GLY A 143 5.74 -22.91 -7.99
C GLY A 143 6.35 -22.00 -6.94
N MET A 144 6.65 -20.74 -7.31
CA MET A 144 7.20 -19.75 -6.41
C MET A 144 6.14 -18.72 -6.04
N LYS A 145 6.17 -18.27 -4.78
CA LYS A 145 5.40 -17.13 -4.32
C LYS A 145 6.31 -15.93 -4.22
N GLU A 146 5.88 -14.83 -4.82
CA GLU A 146 6.52 -13.53 -4.72
C GLU A 146 5.62 -12.56 -3.96
N ARG A 147 6.19 -11.80 -3.04
CA ARG A 147 5.51 -10.68 -2.40
C ARG A 147 5.69 -9.43 -3.24
N LEU A 148 4.60 -8.95 -3.85
CA LEU A 148 4.62 -7.75 -4.69
C LEU A 148 4.48 -6.46 -3.87
N LEU A 149 3.63 -6.49 -2.84
CA LEU A 149 3.42 -5.37 -1.93
C LEU A 149 3.12 -5.90 -0.52
N PHE A 150 3.50 -5.10 0.46
CA PHE A 150 3.16 -5.30 1.86
C PHE A 150 2.80 -3.97 2.49
N MET A 151 1.76 -3.97 3.31
CA MET A 151 1.31 -2.79 4.02
C MET A 151 1.02 -3.15 5.47
N GLY A 152 1.49 -2.31 6.38
CA GLY A 152 1.19 -2.46 7.81
C GLY A 152 -0.29 -2.19 8.14
N PRO A 153 -0.62 -2.03 9.45
CA PRO A 153 -2.01 -1.99 9.92
C PRO A 153 -2.84 -0.83 9.38
N MET A 154 -2.18 0.22 8.92
CA MET A 154 -2.83 1.44 8.42
C MET A 154 -3.32 1.32 6.98
N GLY A 155 -3.12 0.20 6.30
CA GLY A 155 -3.67 0.08 4.95
C GLY A 155 -4.01 -1.34 4.52
N ILE A 156 -4.86 -1.38 3.50
CA ILE A 156 -5.54 -2.59 3.09
C ILE A 156 -5.72 -2.64 1.59
N PHE A 157 -5.43 -3.81 1.02
CA PHE A 157 -5.72 -4.12 -0.36
C PHE A 157 -7.12 -4.72 -0.45
N GLU A 158 -7.96 -4.09 -1.26
CA GLU A 158 -9.39 -4.39 -1.32
C GLU A 158 -9.75 -5.16 -2.60
N ASP A 159 -9.11 -4.81 -3.71
CA ASP A 159 -9.41 -5.38 -5.02
C ASP A 159 -8.22 -5.27 -5.97
N ALA A 160 -8.22 -6.05 -7.05
CA ALA A 160 -7.19 -5.96 -8.08
C ALA A 160 -7.73 -6.34 -9.46
N VAL A 161 -6.98 -5.98 -10.49
CA VAL A 161 -7.25 -6.42 -11.86
C VAL A 161 -5.98 -6.36 -12.70
N TRP A 162 -5.78 -7.38 -13.54
CA TRP A 162 -4.81 -7.30 -14.63
C TRP A 162 -5.33 -6.34 -15.71
N VAL A 163 -4.66 -5.20 -15.86
CA VAL A 163 -4.97 -4.24 -16.92
C VAL A 163 -4.46 -4.76 -18.25
N THR A 164 -3.20 -5.22 -18.25
CA THR A 164 -2.53 -5.94 -19.35
C THR A 164 -1.81 -7.17 -18.79
N GLY A 165 -1.17 -7.98 -19.64
CA GLY A 165 -0.32 -9.10 -19.18
C GLY A 165 0.98 -8.71 -18.48
N SER A 166 1.22 -7.43 -18.22
CA SER A 166 2.42 -6.94 -17.51
C SER A 166 2.08 -5.87 -16.46
N HIS A 167 0.81 -5.52 -16.30
CA HIS A 167 0.37 -4.45 -15.41
C HIS A 167 -0.80 -4.93 -14.56
N LEU A 168 -0.56 -5.02 -13.26
CA LEU A 168 -1.55 -5.34 -12.25
C LEU A 168 -1.95 -4.06 -11.53
N LEU A 169 -3.23 -3.71 -11.58
CA LEU A 169 -3.78 -2.62 -10.78
C LEU A 169 -4.31 -3.22 -9.47
N VAL A 170 -3.83 -2.72 -8.33
CA VAL A 170 -4.34 -3.06 -7.00
C VAL A 170 -4.97 -1.81 -6.41
N ALA A 171 -6.14 -1.93 -5.82
CA ALA A 171 -6.87 -0.84 -5.21
C ALA A 171 -7.15 -1.14 -3.73
N GLY A 172 -7.20 -0.08 -2.93
CA GLY A 172 -7.37 -0.18 -1.49
C GLY A 172 -7.44 1.18 -0.84
N HIS A 173 -7.17 1.24 0.45
CA HIS A 173 -7.06 2.51 1.15
C HIS A 173 -5.98 2.49 2.21
N VAL A 174 -5.59 3.70 2.61
CA VAL A 174 -4.73 3.97 3.74
C VAL A 174 -5.52 4.81 4.74
N GLN A 175 -5.30 4.55 6.01
CA GLN A 175 -5.82 5.33 7.12
C GLN A 175 -4.72 6.29 7.62
N GLU A 176 -5.05 7.57 7.71
CA GLU A 176 -4.18 8.62 8.25
C GLU A 176 -4.94 9.32 9.38
N GLY A 177 -4.65 8.94 10.63
CA GLY A 177 -5.44 9.37 11.79
C GLY A 177 -6.87 8.83 11.73
N GLU A 178 -7.85 9.73 11.66
CA GLU A 178 -9.28 9.38 11.53
C GLU A 178 -9.74 9.29 10.07
N TYR A 179 -8.89 9.64 9.11
CA TYR A 179 -9.26 9.71 7.70
C TYR A 179 -8.90 8.43 6.97
N PHE A 180 -9.81 7.98 6.10
CA PHE A 180 -9.59 6.90 5.15
C PHE A 180 -9.45 7.49 3.76
N LEU A 181 -8.35 7.16 3.08
CA LEU A 181 -7.94 7.71 1.80
C LEU A 181 -7.80 6.58 0.76
N PRO A 182 -8.58 6.60 -0.33
CA PRO A 182 -8.43 5.61 -1.39
C PRO A 182 -7.07 5.76 -2.09
N ARG A 183 -6.48 4.62 -2.41
CA ARG A 183 -5.17 4.47 -3.04
C ARG A 183 -5.23 3.40 -4.12
N ILE A 184 -4.43 3.59 -5.15
CA ILE A 184 -4.25 2.62 -6.23
C ILE A 184 -2.75 2.43 -6.45
N TRP A 185 -2.34 1.17 -6.63
CA TRP A 185 -0.98 0.77 -6.96
C TRP A 185 -1.01 0.08 -8.33
N LEU A 186 -0.24 0.60 -9.28
CA LEU A 186 0.02 -0.05 -10.56
C LEU A 186 1.34 -0.80 -10.46
N ILE A 187 1.26 -2.11 -10.26
CA ILE A 187 2.41 -3.00 -10.10
C ILE A 187 2.83 -3.50 -11.48
N ILE A 188 4.14 -3.52 -11.72
CA ILE A 188 4.77 -4.03 -12.93
C ILE A 188 5.74 -5.14 -12.50
N PRO A 189 5.24 -6.38 -12.32
CA PRO A 189 5.99 -7.42 -11.61
C PRO A 189 7.34 -7.77 -12.26
N ASP A 190 7.38 -7.83 -13.59
CA ASP A 190 8.62 -8.15 -14.33
C ASP A 190 9.71 -7.08 -14.19
N GLU A 191 9.34 -5.87 -13.78
CA GLU A 191 10.25 -4.73 -13.58
C GLU A 191 10.49 -4.45 -12.08
N HIS A 192 9.91 -5.27 -11.19
CA HIS A 192 9.99 -5.15 -9.73
C HIS A 192 9.76 -3.72 -9.22
N ARG A 193 8.73 -3.08 -9.80
CA ARG A 193 8.34 -1.72 -9.42
C ARG A 193 6.83 -1.56 -9.37
N TYR A 194 6.40 -0.53 -8.67
CA TYR A 194 5.01 -0.08 -8.71
C TYR A 194 4.93 1.44 -8.75
N VAL A 195 3.79 1.93 -9.24
CA VAL A 195 3.44 3.35 -9.24
C VAL A 195 2.25 3.56 -8.32
N GLU A 196 2.36 4.48 -7.38
CA GLU A 196 1.27 4.84 -6.48
C GLU A 196 0.45 6.00 -7.05
N PHE A 197 -0.86 5.89 -6.93
CA PHE A 197 -1.80 6.93 -7.29
C PHE A 197 -2.64 7.32 -6.08
N HIS A 198 -2.65 8.62 -5.80
CA HIS A 198 -3.38 9.21 -4.69
C HIS A 198 -4.64 9.87 -5.21
N HIS A 199 -5.73 9.65 -4.49
CA HIS A 199 -6.97 10.38 -4.69
C HIS A 199 -7.10 11.49 -3.64
N PRO A 200 -7.61 12.69 -3.98
CA PRO A 200 -7.76 13.80 -3.02
C PRO A 200 -8.90 13.61 -2.00
N PHE A 201 -9.93 12.82 -2.33
CA PHE A 201 -11.01 12.46 -1.40
C PHE A 201 -10.50 11.77 -0.14
N SER A 202 -11.10 12.11 0.99
CA SER A 202 -10.94 11.43 2.27
C SER A 202 -12.27 11.41 3.02
N THR A 203 -12.42 10.48 3.96
CA THR A 203 -13.63 10.40 4.79
C THR A 203 -13.31 9.85 6.17
N THR A 204 -14.03 10.31 7.19
CA THR A 204 -13.96 9.78 8.57
C THR A 204 -15.08 8.80 8.89
N LYS A 205 -16.01 8.59 7.96
CA LYS A 205 -17.22 7.76 8.17
C LYS A 205 -17.07 6.33 7.65
N TYR A 206 -15.86 5.94 7.28
CA TYR A 206 -15.57 4.66 6.68
C TYR A 206 -15.11 3.65 7.73
N GLN A 207 -15.41 2.37 7.52
CA GLN A 207 -14.84 1.28 8.32
C GLN A 207 -13.80 0.54 7.48
N SER A 208 -12.64 0.23 8.06
CA SER A 208 -11.50 -0.35 7.33
C SER A 208 -11.87 -1.63 6.56
N GLU A 209 -12.77 -2.46 7.08
CA GLU A 209 -13.14 -3.74 6.44
C GLU A 209 -14.40 -3.65 5.57
N GLN A 210 -14.99 -2.46 5.40
CA GLN A 210 -16.33 -2.30 4.85
C GLN A 210 -16.45 -2.86 3.43
N TYR A 211 -15.46 -2.62 2.56
CA TYR A 211 -15.45 -3.17 1.21
C TYR A 211 -15.30 -4.70 1.23
N LEU A 212 -14.36 -5.22 2.01
CA LEU A 212 -14.09 -6.67 2.08
C LEU A 212 -15.33 -7.44 2.55
N ARG A 213 -16.02 -6.95 3.58
CA ARG A 213 -17.27 -7.54 4.08
C ARG A 213 -18.36 -7.58 3.00
N LYS A 214 -18.46 -6.52 2.19
CA LYS A 214 -19.39 -6.47 1.05
C LYS A 214 -18.98 -7.43 -0.07
N LYS A 215 -17.70 -7.47 -0.42
CA LYS A 215 -17.17 -8.28 -1.52
C LYS A 215 -17.21 -9.78 -1.22
N LEU A 216 -16.91 -10.14 0.02
CA LEU A 216 -16.75 -11.52 0.51
C LEU A 216 -17.97 -11.95 1.31
N SER A 217 -19.17 -11.51 0.90
CA SER A 217 -20.43 -11.76 1.60
C SER A 217 -20.79 -13.25 1.81
N ASN A 218 -20.05 -14.17 1.17
CA ASN A 218 -20.13 -15.61 1.38
C ASN A 218 -19.42 -16.08 2.66
N LEU A 219 -18.65 -15.23 3.33
CA LEU A 219 -17.92 -15.56 4.56
C LEU A 219 -18.67 -15.12 5.81
N ASN A 220 -18.39 -15.80 6.93
CA ASN A 220 -19.02 -15.52 8.22
C ASN A 220 -18.22 -14.47 9.02
N PHE A 221 -18.51 -13.20 8.78
CA PHE A 221 -17.90 -12.11 9.54
C PHE A 221 -18.57 -11.92 10.91
N PRO A 222 -17.80 -11.59 11.98
CA PRO A 222 -18.38 -11.21 13.26
C PRO A 222 -19.25 -9.95 13.10
N GLN A 223 -20.38 -9.94 13.81
CA GLN A 223 -21.34 -8.83 13.83
C GLN A 223 -20.78 -7.60 14.56
#